data_AF-A0A9X3T2Q6-F1
#
_entry.id   AF-A0A9X3T2Q6-F1
#
_cell.length_a   1.000
_cell.length_b   1.000
_cell.length_c   1.000
_cell.angle_alpha   90.00
_cell.angle_beta   90.00
_cell.angle_gamma   90.00
#
_symmetry.space_group_name_H-M   'P 1'
#
loop_
_entity.id
_entity.type
_entity.pdbx_description
1 polymer ?
#
loop_
_entity_poly.entity_id
_entity_poly.type
_entity_poly.pdbx_seq_one_letter_code
_entity_poly.pdbx_strand_id
1 'polypeptide(L)' 'MGMVKLVVPQDEGELALIKSLLDGNGIRYFVQNEYFGSLYPGLPLPFNTRQVMVDEIDLDRALTLLGKLTEEQYPDEAG' A
#
# COMPACT_ATOMS: atom_id res chain seq x y z
N MET A 1 -5.64 -2.23 -20.10
CA MET A 1 -5.07 -2.48 -18.76
C MET A 1 -5.32 -1.24 -17.95
N GLY A 2 -6.19 -1.37 -16.95
CA GLY A 2 -6.59 -0.27 -16.06
C GLY A 2 -5.77 -0.32 -14.77
N MET A 3 -5.57 0.85 -14.17
CA MET A 3 -5.04 0.91 -12.81
C MET A 3 -6.19 0.82 -11.81
N VAL A 4 -6.07 -0.11 -10.87
CA VAL A 4 -7.06 -0.36 -9.83
C VAL A 4 -6.46 -0.05 -8.47
N LYS A 5 -7.30 0.39 -7.54
CA LYS A 5 -6.90 0.68 -6.16
C LYS A 5 -6.52 -0.62 -5.44
N LEU A 6 -5.33 -0.65 -4.86
CA LEU A 6 -4.86 -1.73 -4.00
C LEU A 6 -5.16 -1.42 -2.53
N VAL A 7 -4.58 -0.35 -1.99
CA VAL A 7 -4.65 -0.01 -0.56
C VAL A 7 -4.41 1.48 -0.31
N VAL A 8 -4.91 1.98 0.82
CA VAL A 8 -4.61 3.31 1.36
C VAL A 8 -3.65 3.11 2.54
N PRO A 9 -2.36 3.45 2.43
CA PRO A 9 -1.43 3.38 3.56
C PRO A 9 -1.82 4.40 4.64
N GLN A 10 -1.68 4.00 5.90
CA GLN A 10 -1.96 4.82 7.08
C GLN A 10 -0.81 5.79 7.39
N ASP A 11 0.43 5.34 7.16
CA ASP A 11 1.64 6.12 7.40
C ASP A 11 2.73 5.91 6.33
N GLU A 12 3.84 6.65 6.46
CA GLU A 12 4.96 6.60 5.52
C GLU A 12 5.78 5.31 5.61
N GLY A 13 5.85 4.70 6.79
CA GLY A 13 6.50 3.40 7.00
C GLY A 13 5.71 2.28 6.32
N GLU A 14 4.39 2.26 6.49
CA GLU A 14 3.51 1.31 5.78
C GLU A 14 3.63 1.47 4.27
N LEU A 15 3.60 2.71 3.76
CA LEU A 15 3.81 2.99 2.34
C LEU A 15 5.16 2.47 1.83
N ALA A 16 6.25 2.74 2.56
CA ALA A 16 7.58 2.28 2.18
C ALA A 16 7.66 0.74 2.13
N LEU A 17 6.97 0.07 3.05
CA LEU A 17 6.94 -1.38 3.12
C LEU A 17 6.12 -1.98 1.97
N ILE A 18 4.95 -1.41 1.66
CA ILE A 18 4.13 -1.80 0.51
C ILE A 18 4.92 -1.62 -0.79
N LYS A 19 5.58 -0.47 -0.98
CA LYS A 19 6.45 -0.21 -2.15
C LYS A 19 7.52 -1.27 -2.30
N SER A 20 8.25 -1.55 -1.21
CA SER A 20 9.33 -2.54 -1.20
C SER A 20 8.83 -3.93 -1.58
N LEU A 21 7.63 -4.31 -1.13
CA LEU A 21 7.01 -5.59 -1.45
C LEU A 21 6.64 -5.70 -2.93
N LEU A 22 6.07 -4.64 -3.49
CA LEU A 22 5.68 -4.57 -4.91
C LEU A 22 6.91 -4.54 -5.82
N ASP A 23 7.92 -3.73 -5.47
CA ASP A 23 9.20 -3.66 -6.18
C ASP A 23 9.93 -5.01 -6.15
N GLY A 24 9.99 -5.66 -4.98
CA GLY A 24 10.62 -6.98 -4.82
C GLY A 24 9.93 -8.11 -5.59
N ASN A 25 8.66 -7.93 -5.96
CA ASN A 25 7.89 -8.91 -6.74
C ASN A 25 7.73 -8.54 -8.23
N GLY A 26 8.29 -7.40 -8.65
CA GLY A 26 8.20 -6.90 -10.03
C GLY A 26 6.79 -6.44 -10.42
N ILE A 27 5.96 -6.05 -9.45
CA ILE A 27 4.59 -5.58 -9.68
C ILE A 27 4.64 -4.08 -9.98
N ARG A 28 4.06 -3.67 -11.11
CA ARG A 28 3.97 -2.24 -11.44
C ARG A 28 2.90 -1.58 -10.57
N TYR A 29 3.29 -0.48 -9.94
CA TYR A 29 2.39 0.29 -9.10
C TYR A 29 2.50 1.79 -9.37
N PHE A 30 1.50 2.52 -8.92
CA PHE A 30 1.45 3.97 -8.94
C PHE A 30 0.91 4.47 -7.60
N VAL A 31 1.51 5.52 -7.04
CA VAL A 31 1.05 6.12 -5.80
C VAL A 31 0.39 7.46 -6.10
N GLN A 32 -0.93 7.49 -6.00
CA GLN A 32 -1.69 8.73 -6.07
C GLN A 32 -1.45 9.53 -4.78
N ASN A 33 -1.24 10.85 -4.91
CA ASN A 33 -1.01 11.79 -3.80
C ASN A 33 0.25 11.52 -2.94
N GLU A 34 1.28 10.89 -3.51
CA GLU A 34 2.53 10.52 -2.79
C GLU A 34 3.11 11.65 -1.93
N TYR A 35 3.18 12.87 -2.48
CA TYR A 35 3.81 14.03 -1.81
C TYR A 35 2.86 14.87 -0.95
N PHE A 36 1.57 14.52 -0.84
CA PHE A 36 0.58 15.37 -0.16
C PHE A 36 0.69 15.39 1.39
N GLY A 37 1.67 14.69 1.97
CA GLY A 37 1.89 14.63 3.42
C GLY A 37 3.22 15.20 3.93
N SER A 38 4.13 15.67 3.06
CA SER A 38 5.50 16.02 3.49
C SER A 38 5.73 17.49 3.85
N LEU A 39 4.78 18.40 3.57
CA LEU A 39 5.01 19.85 3.71
C LEU A 39 3.99 20.64 4.56
N TYR A 40 2.96 20.01 5.11
CA TYR A 40 2.08 20.66 6.10
C TYR A 40 1.21 19.60 6.80
N PRO A 41 0.95 19.68 8.12
CA PRO A 41 -0.10 18.91 8.77
C PRO A 41 -1.46 19.50 8.36
N GLY A 42 -1.82 19.30 7.09
CA GLY A 42 -3.16 19.58 6.60
C GLY A 42 -4.13 18.55 7.17
N LEU A 43 -5.33 19.00 7.53
CA LEU A 43 -6.42 18.14 7.99
C LEU A 43 -6.58 16.95 7.01
N PRO A 44 -6.64 15.70 7.49
CA PRO A 44 -6.84 14.54 6.62
C PRO A 44 -8.23 14.63 5.98
N LEU A 45 -8.26 15.15 4.75
CA LEU A 45 -9.48 15.20 3.94
C LEU A 45 -9.56 13.92 3.10
N PRO A 46 -10.77 13.39 2.85
CA PRO A 46 -10.96 12.14 2.10
C PRO A 46 -10.42 12.17 0.66
N PHE A 47 -10.15 13.37 0.11
CA PHE A 47 -9.58 13.54 -1.22
C PHE A 47 -8.03 13.59 -1.24
N ASN A 48 -7.41 13.65 -0.06
CA ASN A 48 -5.97 13.84 0.11
C ASN A 48 -5.24 12.56 0.56
N THR A 49 -5.96 11.44 0.66
CA THR A 49 -5.36 10.17 1.06
C THR A 49 -4.44 9.65 -0.04
N ARG A 50 -3.25 9.19 0.35
CA ARG A 50 -2.33 8.47 -0.52
C ARG A 50 -3.00 7.16 -0.93
N GLN A 51 -2.93 6.79 -2.20
CA GLN A 51 -3.51 5.53 -2.68
C GLN A 51 -2.50 4.80 -3.53
N VAL A 52 -2.22 3.55 -3.16
CA VAL A 52 -1.42 2.65 -3.99
C VAL A 52 -2.35 2.01 -5.00
N MET A 53 -2.00 2.13 -6.27
CA MET A 53 -2.70 1.56 -7.40
C MET A 53 -1.79 0.55 -8.10
N VAL A 54 -2.37 -0.52 -8.62
CA VAL A 54 -1.67 -1.56 -9.39
C VAL A 54 -2.40 -1.83 -10.70
N ASP A 55 -1.74 -2.52 -11.62
CA ASP A 55 -2.43 -3.03 -12.81
C ASP A 55 -3.50 -4.06 -12.40
N GLU A 56 -4.65 -4.02 -13.06
CA GLU A 56 -5.75 -4.95 -12.80
C GLU A 56 -5.33 -6.42 -12.92
N ILE A 57 -4.37 -6.72 -13.80
CA ILE A 57 -3.84 -8.08 -13.97
C ILE A 57 -3.03 -8.56 -12.76
N ASP A 58 -2.44 -7.63 -12.00
CA ASP A 58 -1.58 -7.92 -10.86
C ASP A 58 -2.31 -7.73 -9.52
N LEU A 59 -3.60 -7.33 -9.54
CA LEU A 59 -4.38 -7.05 -8.33
C LEU A 59 -4.44 -8.25 -7.38
N ASP A 60 -4.79 -9.44 -7.89
CA ASP A 60 -4.93 -10.65 -7.08
C ASP A 60 -3.60 -11.05 -6.43
N ARG A 61 -2.50 -10.93 -7.19
CA ARG A 61 -1.15 -11.21 -6.71
C ARG A 61 -0.72 -10.19 -5.66
N ALA A 62 -0.98 -8.92 -5.88
CA ALA A 62 -0.66 -7.85 -4.93
C ALA A 62 -1.46 -7.99 -3.62
N LEU A 63 -2.75 -8.34 -3.70
CA LEU A 63 -3.58 -8.62 -2.53
C LEU A 63 -3.07 -9.83 -1.74
N THR A 64 -2.67 -10.91 -2.42
CA THR A 64 -2.09 -12.09 -1.78
C THR A 64 -0.79 -11.75 -1.03
N LEU A 65 0.06 -10.90 -1.60
CA LEU A 65 1.30 -10.45 -0.97
C LEU A 65 1.02 -9.59 0.28
N LEU A 66 0.05 -8.68 0.20
CA LEU A 66 -0.35 -7.85 1.35
C LEU A 66 -1.05 -8.66 2.46
N GLY A 67 -1.83 -9.67 2.10
CA GLY A 67 -2.47 -10.57 3.07
C GLY A 67 -1.45 -11.28 3.95
N LYS A 68 -0.41 -11.85 3.33
CA LYS A 68 0.69 -12.53 4.04
C LYS A 68 1.44 -11.63 5.01
N LEU A 69 1.63 -10.36 4.64
CA LEU A 69 2.25 -9.36 5.52
C LEU A 69 1.43 -9.12 6.80
N THR A 70 0.10 -9.20 6.71
CA THR A 70 -0.80 -9.00 7.85
C THR A 70 -0.85 -10.25 8.75
N GLU A 71 -0.71 -11.43 8.15
CA GLU A 71 -0.63 -12.70 8.89
C GLU A 71 0.69 -12.86 9.67
N GLU A 72 1.80 -12.32 9.17
CA GLU A 72 3.10 -12.33 9.89
C GLU A 72 3.15 -11.41 11.13
N GLN A 73 2.13 -10.57 11.37
CA GLN A 73 2.10 -9.66 12.52
C GLN A 73 1.43 -10.21 13.79
N TYR A 74 0.92 -11.44 13.76
CA TYR A 74 0.53 -12.16 14.98
C TYR A 74 1.46 -13.36 15.15
N PRO A 75 2.60 -13.23 15.87
CA PRO A 75 3.13 -14.42 16.52
C PRO A 75 2.03 -14.92 17.44
N ASP A 76 1.52 -16.13 17.16
CA ASP A 76 0.71 -16.88 18.10
C ASP A 76 1.38 -16.84 19.48
N GLU A 77 0.90 -15.98 20.37
CA GLU A 77 1.14 -16.09 21.80
C GLU A 77 0.33 -17.29 22.30
N ALA A 78 0.80 -18.48 21.96
CA ALA A 78 0.42 -19.73 22.60
C ALA A 78 1.30 -19.93 23.83
N GLY A 79 0.71 -19.79 25.02
CA GLY A 79 1.34 -20.11 26.30
C GLY A 79 0.60 -19.58 27.51
#